data_AF-A0AAV1HHJ2-F1
#
_entry.id   AF-A0AAV1HHJ2-F1
#
_cell.length_a   1.000
_cell.length_b   1.000
_cell.length_c   1.000
_cell.angle_alpha   90.00
_cell.angle_beta   90.00
_cell.angle_gamma   90.00
#
_symmetry.space_group_name_H-M   'P 1'
#
loop_
_entity.id
_entity.type
_entity.pdbx_description
1 polymer ?
#
loop_
_entity_poly.entity_id
_entity_poly.type
_entity_poly.pdbx_seq_one_letter_code
_entity_poly.pdbx_strand_id
1 'polypeptide(L)'
;MHKEDFVAIQKTLVDICRLLPETKVPELVVSLVALAVLIVVKEVNACYRQKLPLPIPIELIVIIAATIITHFCGLPDKYSIDVVGEIPSGLKAPRAPDVTLFSEVIGDAFAVAIVGYAINISLGKTFALKHGYKVDSNQELVALGLSNTVGGFFQCYSVTSSLSRSLVQESTGGKTQVAGLISSVIVLITILKIGSLFEDLPKAVLSTIVFVNLKGMFKQFMDVPMLWKTNKVDLLVWLVTFMSTILLNLDLGLAVSIGFSMLTVIFRTQLPRYSILGRVSDTDLYLDTETYKEAKEIPGLKIFRSSTTIYYTNAEMYLEALQEKSGIDIGKLLMAKKKHDAKLKRKQEKAKKKAKKEAKSQIKTVSQLSNGTFTSRESEMNKDEVYEGQRGHSLGNGVALNLKQTSTYGLSQGQVNLAFQNDMSDSDSETGCVKTITTVSLQGDEEMEKVHTLRTHSIILDISTTGFVDTVTVKTLKNIFRDFGEIDIDIYLAGCQACIIEQLETAGFFSESIPKSRLFVTVHDAVLHILQRLEQTDFILNVPCTTKM
;
A
#
# COMPACT_ATOMS: atom_id res chain seq x y z
N MET A 1 -12.75 29.59 -9.85
CA MET A 1 -11.49 29.62 -9.08
C MET A 1 -10.55 30.62 -9.74
N HIS A 2 -10.48 31.83 -9.21
CA HIS A 2 -9.66 32.90 -9.80
C HIS A 2 -8.19 32.69 -9.40
N LYS A 3 -7.25 32.99 -10.31
CA LYS A 3 -5.80 32.94 -10.05
C LYS A 3 -5.35 33.82 -8.87
N GLU A 4 -6.18 34.77 -8.45
CA GLU A 4 -5.88 35.69 -7.35
C GLU A 4 -5.96 35.04 -5.97
N ASP A 5 -6.66 33.91 -5.82
CA ASP A 5 -6.88 33.29 -4.52
C ASP A 5 -5.65 32.55 -4.02
N PHE A 6 -4.81 31.98 -4.90
CA PHE A 6 -3.69 31.12 -4.52
C PHE A 6 -2.63 31.82 -3.66
N VAL A 7 -2.51 33.15 -3.75
CA VAL A 7 -1.40 33.92 -3.16
C VAL A 7 -1.93 34.97 -2.18
N ALA A 8 -3.07 34.68 -1.52
CA ALA A 8 -3.74 35.63 -0.63
C ALA A 8 -2.84 36.06 0.53
N ILE A 9 -2.22 35.10 1.24
CA ILE A 9 -1.37 35.38 2.41
C ILE A 9 -0.15 36.22 2.01
N GLN A 10 0.50 35.89 0.89
CA GLN A 10 1.69 36.62 0.44
C GLN A 10 1.32 38.03 -0.01
N LYS A 11 0.17 38.21 -0.69
CA LYS A 11 -0.34 39.54 -1.05
C LYS A 11 -0.64 40.37 0.20
N THR A 12 -1.32 39.79 1.19
CA THR A 12 -1.57 40.46 2.47
C THR A 12 -0.27 40.85 3.19
N LEU A 13 0.74 39.98 3.19
CA LEU A 13 2.06 40.31 3.78
C LEU A 13 2.75 41.47 3.05
N VAL A 14 2.71 41.48 1.72
CA VAL A 14 3.27 42.58 0.92
C VAL A 14 2.51 43.89 1.20
N ASP A 15 1.19 43.83 1.26
CA ASP A 15 0.35 44.99 1.55
C ASP A 15 0.61 45.54 2.97
N ILE A 16 0.76 44.67 3.97
CA ILE A 16 1.15 45.06 5.33
C ILE A 16 2.52 45.75 5.34
N CYS A 17 3.52 45.18 4.65
CA CYS A 17 4.85 45.79 4.56
C CYS A 17 4.82 47.16 3.87
N ARG A 18 3.96 47.33 2.85
CA ARG A 18 3.79 48.58 2.12
C ARG A 18 3.09 49.65 2.96
N LEU A 19 2.09 49.26 3.75
CA LEU A 19 1.28 50.16 4.58
C LEU A 19 1.85 50.38 5.99
N LEU A 20 3.00 49.78 6.31
CA LEU A 20 3.67 49.94 7.60
C LEU A 20 3.89 51.42 8.01
N PRO A 21 4.28 52.34 7.10
CA PRO A 21 4.43 53.76 7.44
C PRO A 21 3.12 54.48 7.78
N GLU A 22 1.97 53.95 7.35
CA GLU A 22 0.64 54.51 7.60
C GLU A 22 0.01 54.02 8.92
N THR A 23 0.80 53.34 9.75
CA THR A 23 0.32 52.79 11.03
C THR A 23 -0.08 53.89 12.01
N LYS A 24 -1.25 53.73 12.64
CA LYS A 24 -1.71 54.62 13.70
C LYS A 24 -0.97 54.31 15.01
N VAL A 25 -0.06 55.19 15.40
CA VAL A 25 0.75 55.05 16.62
C VAL A 25 -0.10 54.79 17.89
N PRO A 26 -1.25 55.45 18.12
CA PRO A 26 -2.09 55.17 19.30
C PRO A 26 -2.59 53.72 19.37
N GLU A 27 -3.02 53.15 18.24
CA GLU A 27 -3.46 51.75 18.17
C GLU A 27 -2.30 50.78 18.44
N LEU A 28 -1.11 51.09 17.92
CA LEU A 28 0.10 50.33 18.19
C LEU A 28 0.44 50.33 19.69
N VAL A 29 0.41 51.49 20.34
CA VAL A 29 0.67 51.59 21.79
C VAL A 29 -0.35 50.78 22.59
N VAL A 30 -1.65 50.88 22.26
CA VAL A 30 -2.70 50.08 22.90
C VAL A 30 -2.43 48.57 22.75
N SER A 31 -2.05 48.12 21.55
CA SER A 31 -1.73 46.71 21.30
C SER A 31 -0.50 46.24 22.09
N LEU A 32 0.58 47.05 22.16
CA LEU A 32 1.80 46.70 22.88
C LEU A 32 1.58 46.63 24.39
N VAL A 33 0.81 47.57 24.94
CA VAL A 33 0.45 47.56 26.37
C VAL A 33 -0.42 46.34 26.69
N ALA A 34 -1.45 46.08 25.88
CA ALA A 34 -2.29 44.90 26.05
C ALA A 34 -1.47 43.60 25.94
N LEU A 35 -0.53 43.53 24.99
CA LEU A 35 0.34 42.39 24.78
C LEU A 35 1.24 42.14 25.99
N ALA A 36 1.89 43.20 26.49
CA ALA A 36 2.75 43.12 27.66
C ALA A 36 1.96 42.65 28.89
N VAL A 37 0.79 43.21 29.15
CA VAL A 37 -0.08 42.81 30.27
C VAL A 37 -0.50 41.34 30.14
N LEU A 38 -0.97 40.93 28.96
CA LEU A 38 -1.40 39.55 28.72
C LEU A 38 -0.26 38.54 28.92
N ILE A 39 0.93 38.82 28.39
CA ILE A 39 2.10 37.93 28.54
C ILE A 39 2.55 37.86 29.99
N VAL A 40 2.75 39.01 30.65
CA VAL A 40 3.23 39.07 32.03
C VAL A 40 2.27 38.32 32.95
N VAL A 41 0.97 38.58 32.87
CA VAL A 41 0.00 37.93 33.73
C VAL A 41 -0.13 36.44 33.42
N LYS A 42 -0.03 36.02 32.14
CA LYS A 42 -0.02 34.59 31.81
C LYS A 42 1.19 33.86 32.38
N GLU A 43 2.39 34.46 32.32
CA GLU A 43 3.58 33.83 32.92
C GLU A 43 3.53 33.85 34.45
N VAL A 44 2.99 34.90 35.06
CA VAL A 44 2.71 34.91 36.51
C VAL A 44 1.72 33.79 36.86
N ASN A 45 0.62 33.65 36.12
CA ASN A 45 -0.37 32.60 36.33
C ASN A 45 0.25 31.19 36.17
N ALA A 46 1.17 31.02 35.23
CA ALA A 46 1.91 29.76 35.06
C ALA A 46 2.85 29.47 36.24
N CYS A 47 3.61 30.47 36.71
CA CYS A 47 4.53 30.34 37.84
C CYS A 47 3.81 30.07 39.17
N TYR A 48 2.67 30.72 39.40
CA TYR A 48 1.90 30.60 40.65
C TYR A 48 0.73 29.61 40.56
N ARG A 49 0.70 28.77 39.51
CA ARG A 49 -0.36 27.79 39.26
C ARG A 49 -0.62 26.86 40.46
N GLN A 50 0.40 26.54 41.26
CA GLN A 50 0.26 25.68 42.44
C GLN A 50 -0.38 26.38 43.64
N LYS A 51 -0.34 27.72 43.71
CA LYS A 51 -0.86 28.51 44.84
C LYS A 51 -2.22 29.15 44.55
N LEU A 52 -2.57 29.32 43.27
CA LEU A 52 -3.85 29.89 42.88
C LEU A 52 -4.91 28.80 42.72
N PRO A 53 -6.07 28.89 43.39
CA PRO A 53 -7.13 27.90 43.29
C PRO A 53 -7.83 27.89 41.92
N LEU A 54 -7.77 29.01 41.18
CA LEU A 54 -8.38 29.18 39.87
C LEU A 54 -7.47 30.01 38.94
N PRO A 55 -7.40 29.70 37.64
CA PRO A 55 -6.68 30.52 36.68
C PRO A 55 -7.36 31.89 36.55
N ILE A 56 -6.55 32.95 36.55
CA ILE A 56 -7.05 34.32 36.42
C ILE A 56 -7.56 34.53 34.98
N PRO A 57 -8.83 34.95 34.77
CA PRO A 57 -9.39 35.20 33.44
C PRO A 57 -8.89 36.53 32.87
N ILE A 58 -7.59 36.61 32.58
CA ILE A 58 -6.91 37.86 32.20
C ILE A 58 -7.49 38.45 30.91
N GLU A 59 -7.92 37.63 29.95
CA GLU A 59 -8.52 38.11 28.70
C GLU A 59 -9.77 38.95 28.99
N LEU A 60 -10.63 38.50 29.89
CA LEU A 60 -11.85 39.22 30.28
C LEU A 60 -11.52 40.53 31.01
N ILE A 61 -10.53 40.48 31.93
CA ILE A 61 -10.10 41.67 32.68
C ILE A 61 -9.55 42.73 31.72
N VAL A 62 -8.71 42.33 30.77
CA VAL A 62 -8.13 43.24 29.77
C VAL A 62 -9.23 43.83 28.87
N ILE A 63 -10.21 43.03 28.45
CA ILE A 63 -11.37 43.53 27.68
C ILE A 63 -12.12 44.60 28.49
N ILE A 64 -12.53 44.29 29.72
CA ILE A 64 -13.29 45.22 30.56
C ILE A 64 -12.49 46.50 30.82
N ALA A 65 -11.23 46.38 31.22
CA ALA A 65 -10.37 47.54 31.51
C ALA A 65 -10.15 48.39 30.25
N ALA A 66 -9.86 47.78 29.10
CA ALA A 66 -9.65 48.49 27.85
C ALA A 66 -10.90 49.23 27.40
N THR A 67 -12.09 48.62 27.51
CA THR A 67 -13.34 49.30 27.15
C THR A 67 -13.63 50.48 28.08
N ILE A 68 -13.45 50.32 29.41
CA ILE A 68 -13.63 51.41 30.38
C ILE A 68 -12.68 52.57 30.06
N ILE A 69 -11.40 52.29 29.84
CA ILE A 69 -10.40 53.32 29.51
C ILE A 69 -10.77 54.01 28.20
N THR A 70 -11.19 53.25 27.19
CA THR A 70 -11.50 53.79 25.86
C THR A 70 -12.72 54.71 25.89
N HIS A 71 -13.77 54.30 26.61
CA HIS A 71 -14.98 55.09 26.81
C HIS A 71 -14.70 56.38 27.59
N PHE A 72 -14.13 56.29 28.79
CA PHE A 72 -13.94 57.45 29.66
C PHE A 72 -12.82 58.40 29.21
N CYS A 73 -11.79 57.90 28.53
CA CYS A 73 -10.73 58.76 27.99
C CYS A 73 -11.04 59.32 26.60
N GLY A 74 -12.19 58.97 25.99
CA GLY A 74 -12.57 59.44 24.65
C GLY A 74 -11.52 59.11 23.58
N LEU A 75 -10.91 57.92 23.68
CA LEU A 75 -9.84 57.50 22.78
C LEU A 75 -10.27 57.42 21.30
N PRO A 76 -11.50 57.00 20.95
CA PRO A 76 -11.94 56.97 19.54
C PRO A 76 -11.98 58.37 18.93
N ASP A 77 -12.56 59.34 19.62
CA ASP A 77 -12.71 60.71 19.09
C ASP A 77 -11.37 61.46 19.06
N LYS A 78 -10.53 61.27 20.08
CA LYS A 78 -9.28 62.04 20.24
C LYS A 78 -8.12 61.51 19.41
N TYR A 79 -8.06 60.20 19.21
CA TYR A 79 -6.92 59.52 18.58
C TYR A 79 -7.32 58.66 17.37
N SER A 80 -8.59 58.68 16.97
CA SER A 80 -9.12 57.91 15.83
C SER A 80 -8.82 56.41 15.94
N ILE A 81 -8.88 55.88 17.16
CA ILE A 81 -8.70 54.44 17.44
C ILE A 81 -9.92 53.68 16.95
N ASP A 82 -9.69 52.65 16.14
CA ASP A 82 -10.76 51.79 15.64
C ASP A 82 -11.33 50.86 16.73
N VAL A 83 -12.63 51.00 16.97
CA VAL A 83 -13.40 50.25 17.97
C VAL A 83 -14.41 49.32 17.30
N VAL A 84 -14.91 48.33 18.04
CA VAL A 84 -15.85 47.33 17.52
C VAL A 84 -17.10 47.98 16.91
N GLY A 85 -17.62 49.03 17.55
CA GLY A 85 -18.84 49.71 17.11
C GLY A 85 -20.12 48.96 17.50
N GLU A 86 -21.25 49.38 16.95
CA GLU A 86 -22.57 48.87 17.33
C GLU A 86 -22.70 47.36 17.11
N ILE A 87 -23.02 46.63 18.18
CA ILE A 87 -23.24 45.18 18.14
C ILE A 87 -24.76 44.94 18.11
N PRO A 88 -25.30 44.31 17.05
CA PRO A 88 -26.74 44.09 16.93
C PRO A 88 -27.22 43.21 18.09
N SER A 89 -28.10 43.78 18.92
CA SER A 89 -28.68 43.08 20.06
C SER A 89 -29.84 42.19 19.62
N GLY A 90 -29.92 40.98 20.19
CA GLY A 90 -31.01 40.05 19.93
C GLY A 90 -30.60 38.82 19.11
N LEU A 91 -31.53 37.86 19.02
CA LEU A 91 -31.37 36.66 18.20
C LEU A 91 -31.98 36.90 16.82
N LYS A 92 -31.28 36.47 15.77
CA LYS A 92 -31.84 36.43 14.43
C LYS A 92 -32.83 35.27 14.32
N ALA A 93 -33.93 35.48 13.61
CA ALA A 93 -34.93 34.44 13.38
C ALA A 93 -34.30 33.28 12.56
N PRO A 94 -34.67 32.02 12.86
CA PRO A 94 -34.15 30.88 12.11
C PRO A 94 -34.55 30.97 10.64
N ARG A 95 -33.61 30.69 9.74
CA ARG A 95 -33.79 30.72 8.29
C ARG A 95 -33.20 29.45 7.67
N ALA A 96 -33.94 28.81 6.77
CA ALA A 96 -33.41 27.66 6.02
C ALA A 96 -32.22 28.09 5.14
N PRO A 97 -31.13 27.29 5.09
CA PRO A 97 -30.01 27.54 4.18
C PRO A 97 -30.48 27.56 2.71
N ASP A 98 -29.91 28.46 1.92
CA ASP A 98 -30.21 28.53 0.49
C ASP A 98 -29.53 27.37 -0.25
N VAL A 99 -30.34 26.47 -0.80
CA VAL A 99 -29.88 25.25 -1.48
C VAL A 99 -29.15 25.56 -2.79
N THR A 100 -29.39 26.73 -3.38
CA THR A 100 -28.73 27.12 -4.65
C THR A 100 -27.22 27.31 -4.48
N LEU A 101 -26.76 27.70 -3.30
CA LEU A 101 -25.34 27.90 -2.99
C LEU A 101 -24.59 26.59 -2.71
N PHE A 102 -25.28 25.47 -2.51
CA PHE A 102 -24.64 24.22 -2.09
C PHE A 102 -23.63 23.72 -3.12
N SER A 103 -23.92 23.84 -4.42
CA SER A 103 -22.99 23.43 -5.48
C SER A 103 -21.71 24.26 -5.51
N GLU A 104 -21.76 25.51 -5.05
CA GLU A 104 -20.59 26.39 -5.04
C GLU A 104 -19.69 26.14 -3.83
N VAL A 105 -20.26 25.80 -2.67
CA VAL A 105 -19.52 25.66 -1.40
C VAL A 105 -19.21 24.22 -0.99
N ILE A 106 -19.65 23.21 -1.77
CA ILE A 106 -19.51 21.80 -1.38
C ILE A 106 -18.06 21.36 -1.16
N GLY A 107 -17.11 21.91 -1.95
CA GLY A 107 -15.68 21.60 -1.82
C GLY A 107 -15.11 22.10 -0.50
N ASP A 108 -15.33 23.38 -0.20
CA ASP A 108 -14.87 24.03 1.03
C ASP A 108 -15.56 23.42 2.27
N ALA A 109 -16.86 23.12 2.16
CA ALA A 109 -17.61 22.46 3.23
C ALA A 109 -17.04 21.08 3.55
N PHE A 110 -16.63 20.31 2.54
CA PHE A 110 -16.00 19.01 2.73
C PHE A 110 -14.63 19.13 3.43
N ALA A 111 -13.80 20.10 3.02
CA ALA A 111 -12.52 20.36 3.67
C ALA A 111 -12.71 20.76 5.14
N VAL A 112 -13.61 21.70 5.43
CA VAL A 112 -13.95 22.15 6.79
C VAL A 112 -14.50 21.00 7.63
N ALA A 113 -15.33 20.11 7.07
CA ALA A 113 -15.87 18.96 7.78
C ALA A 113 -14.76 17.98 8.19
N ILE A 114 -13.82 17.66 7.29
CA ILE A 114 -12.68 16.78 7.59
C ILE A 114 -11.81 17.38 8.67
N VAL A 115 -11.40 18.65 8.53
CA VAL A 115 -10.53 19.33 9.50
C VAL A 115 -11.24 19.47 10.84
N GLY A 116 -12.50 19.90 10.83
CA GLY A 116 -13.32 20.07 12.03
C GLY A 116 -13.47 18.77 12.80
N TYR A 117 -13.76 17.67 12.12
CA TYR A 117 -13.85 16.36 12.73
C TYR A 117 -12.49 15.84 13.23
N ALA A 118 -11.42 15.99 12.44
CA ALA A 118 -10.07 15.57 12.83
C ALA A 118 -9.60 16.26 14.12
N ILE A 119 -9.85 17.57 14.26
CA ILE A 119 -9.56 18.32 15.48
C ILE A 119 -10.42 17.80 16.65
N ASN A 120 -11.73 17.58 16.41
CA ASN A 120 -12.65 17.09 17.44
C ASN A 120 -12.26 15.72 17.98
N ILE A 121 -12.02 14.74 17.10
CA ILE A 121 -11.65 13.38 17.53
C ILE A 121 -10.25 13.33 18.15
N SER A 122 -9.31 14.15 17.67
CA SER A 122 -7.95 14.25 18.24
C SER A 122 -8.01 14.75 19.69
N LEU A 123 -8.77 15.81 19.94
CA LEU A 123 -9.02 16.34 21.28
C LEU A 123 -9.75 15.34 22.17
N GLY A 124 -10.83 14.73 21.65
CA GLY A 124 -11.59 13.71 22.34
C GLY A 124 -10.71 12.55 22.80
N LYS A 125 -9.88 11.99 21.90
CA LYS A 125 -8.93 10.91 22.22
C LYS A 125 -7.84 11.33 23.21
N THR A 126 -7.37 12.58 23.14
CA THR A 126 -6.38 13.11 24.09
C THR A 126 -6.92 13.10 25.52
N PHE A 127 -8.15 13.58 25.73
CA PHE A 127 -8.78 13.56 27.06
C PHE A 127 -9.22 12.16 27.47
N ALA A 128 -9.66 11.33 26.53
CA ALA A 128 -9.98 9.92 26.77
C ALA A 128 -8.79 9.14 27.34
N LEU A 129 -7.62 9.32 26.73
CA LEU A 129 -6.36 8.72 27.19
C LEU A 129 -5.97 9.26 28.57
N LYS A 130 -6.13 10.57 28.81
CA LYS A 130 -5.78 11.21 30.07
C LYS A 130 -6.65 10.75 31.25
N HIS A 131 -7.95 10.53 31.02
CA HIS A 131 -8.91 10.20 32.06
C HIS A 131 -9.40 8.74 32.04
N GLY A 132 -8.91 7.92 31.12
CA GLY A 132 -9.19 6.48 31.07
C GLY A 132 -10.60 6.11 30.61
N TYR A 133 -11.29 6.97 29.85
CA TYR A 133 -12.58 6.63 29.24
C TYR A 133 -12.44 6.33 27.75
N LYS A 134 -13.48 5.76 27.13
CA LYS A 134 -13.51 5.47 25.69
C LYS A 134 -14.28 6.55 24.95
N VAL A 135 -13.83 6.90 23.75
CA VAL A 135 -14.51 7.81 22.83
C VAL A 135 -14.95 7.04 21.60
N ASP A 136 -16.23 7.14 21.26
CA ASP A 136 -16.78 6.61 20.02
C ASP A 136 -16.63 7.65 18.91
N SER A 137 -15.81 7.29 17.91
CA SER A 137 -15.51 8.15 16.75
C SER A 137 -16.76 8.44 15.91
N ASN A 138 -17.65 7.46 15.75
CA ASN A 138 -18.87 7.61 14.94
C ASN A 138 -19.87 8.52 15.66
N GLN A 139 -19.99 8.39 16.97
CA GLN A 139 -20.87 9.24 17.78
C GLN A 139 -20.43 10.70 17.75
N GLU A 140 -19.12 10.97 17.86
CA GLU A 140 -18.57 12.32 17.75
C GLU A 140 -18.78 12.95 16.37
N LEU A 141 -18.68 12.15 15.29
CA LEU A 141 -18.97 12.63 13.93
C LEU A 141 -20.44 13.03 13.78
N VAL A 142 -21.36 12.21 14.27
CA VAL A 142 -22.81 12.49 14.23
C VAL A 142 -23.14 13.72 15.07
N ALA A 143 -22.57 13.82 16.28
CA ALA A 143 -22.79 14.96 17.17
C ALA A 143 -22.31 16.28 16.55
N LEU A 144 -21.10 16.30 15.97
CA LEU A 144 -20.54 17.46 15.29
C LEU A 144 -21.36 17.86 14.06
N GLY A 145 -21.80 16.87 13.28
CA GLY A 145 -22.67 17.08 12.11
C GLY A 145 -23.99 17.72 12.52
N LEU A 146 -24.70 17.13 13.49
CA LEU A 146 -25.97 17.66 13.99
C LEU A 146 -25.84 19.07 14.58
N SER A 147 -24.78 19.34 15.35
CA SER A 147 -24.51 20.67 15.91
C SER A 147 -24.36 21.73 14.81
N ASN A 148 -23.64 21.41 13.73
CA ASN A 148 -23.44 22.33 12.61
C ASN A 148 -24.69 22.45 11.73
N THR A 149 -25.42 21.36 11.50
CA THR A 149 -26.69 21.40 10.77
C THR A 149 -27.70 22.29 11.47
N VAL A 150 -27.90 22.11 12.79
CA VAL A 150 -28.78 22.98 13.59
C VAL A 150 -28.27 24.42 13.56
N GLY A 151 -26.97 24.65 13.77
CA GLY A 151 -26.36 25.98 13.72
C GLY A 151 -26.58 26.70 12.38
N GLY A 152 -26.59 25.97 11.26
CA GLY A 152 -26.85 26.51 9.93
C GLY A 152 -28.21 27.19 9.80
N PHE A 153 -29.26 26.67 10.46
CA PHE A 153 -30.59 27.32 10.50
C PHE A 153 -30.59 28.62 11.31
N PHE A 154 -29.64 28.81 12.21
CA PHE A 154 -29.50 30.01 13.04
C PHE A 154 -28.38 30.93 12.54
N GLN A 155 -27.98 30.81 11.27
CA GLN A 155 -26.95 31.64 10.63
C GLN A 155 -25.59 31.59 11.36
N CYS A 156 -25.27 30.46 11.98
CA CYS A 156 -23.95 30.22 12.57
C CYS A 156 -22.94 29.80 11.50
N TYR A 157 -21.68 30.18 11.67
CA TYR A 157 -20.57 29.58 10.94
C TYR A 157 -20.27 28.18 11.48
N SER A 158 -19.53 27.38 10.71
CA SER A 158 -19.14 26.03 11.11
C SER A 158 -18.31 26.04 12.40
N VAL A 159 -18.72 25.25 13.37
CA VAL A 159 -18.06 25.13 14.68
C VAL A 159 -17.38 23.78 14.84
N THR A 160 -16.28 23.78 15.61
CA THR A 160 -15.61 22.58 16.11
C THR A 160 -15.18 22.80 17.56
N SER A 161 -14.68 21.74 18.18
CA SER A 161 -14.02 21.77 19.48
C SER A 161 -12.93 22.84 19.57
N SER A 162 -12.80 23.45 20.74
CA SER A 162 -11.79 24.46 21.03
C SER A 162 -10.76 23.89 21.99
N LEU A 163 -9.52 23.72 21.51
CA LEU A 163 -8.39 23.24 22.32
C LEU A 163 -8.19 24.10 23.57
N SER A 164 -8.11 25.42 23.40
CA SER A 164 -7.87 26.36 24.50
C SER A 164 -8.97 26.33 25.56
N ARG A 165 -10.26 26.35 25.15
CA ARG A 165 -11.38 26.33 26.12
C ARG A 165 -11.51 24.99 26.84
N SER A 166 -11.33 23.89 26.12
CA SER A 166 -11.44 22.54 26.70
C SER A 166 -10.30 22.27 27.68
N LEU A 167 -9.06 22.69 27.35
CA LEU A 167 -7.92 22.61 28.27
C LEU A 167 -8.13 23.43 29.54
N VAL A 168 -8.65 24.65 29.43
CA VAL A 168 -8.95 25.46 30.61
C VAL A 168 -10.00 24.77 31.47
N GLN A 169 -11.12 24.33 30.88
CA GLN A 169 -12.18 23.62 31.59
C GLN A 169 -11.68 22.34 32.29
N GLU A 170 -10.82 21.56 31.63
CA GLU A 170 -10.23 20.35 32.22
C GLU A 170 -9.25 20.71 33.35
N SER A 171 -8.40 21.72 33.14
CA SER A 171 -7.41 22.17 34.12
C SER A 171 -8.03 22.77 35.39
N THR A 172 -9.25 23.29 35.32
CA THR A 172 -10.03 23.78 36.46
C THR A 172 -10.87 22.69 37.13
N GLY A 173 -10.77 21.44 36.68
CA GLY A 173 -11.46 20.29 37.27
C GLY A 173 -12.88 20.08 36.74
N GLY A 174 -13.24 20.63 35.58
CA GLY A 174 -14.51 20.38 34.91
C GLY A 174 -14.64 18.92 34.44
N LYS A 175 -15.65 18.21 34.95
CA LYS A 175 -15.85 16.76 34.68
C LYS A 175 -17.06 16.44 33.82
N THR A 176 -17.99 17.38 33.64
CA THR A 176 -19.29 17.13 32.99
C THR A 176 -19.59 18.18 31.92
N GLN A 177 -20.48 17.83 30.99
CA GLN A 177 -20.92 18.73 29.91
C GLN A 177 -21.80 19.90 30.40
N VAL A 178 -22.20 19.89 31.67
CA VAL A 178 -22.94 20.99 32.30
C VAL A 178 -22.16 22.30 32.23
N ALA A 179 -20.82 22.25 32.26
CA ALA A 179 -19.97 23.42 32.05
C ALA A 179 -20.22 24.08 30.68
N GLY A 180 -20.37 23.28 29.62
CA GLY A 180 -20.70 23.77 28.28
C GLY A 180 -22.10 24.39 28.21
N LEU A 181 -23.07 23.78 28.89
CA LEU A 181 -24.43 24.34 29.00
C LEU A 181 -24.42 25.70 29.69
N ILE A 182 -23.78 25.81 30.86
CA ILE A 182 -23.63 27.08 31.59
C ILE A 182 -22.92 28.12 30.72
N SER A 183 -21.84 27.73 30.01
CA SER A 183 -21.15 28.64 29.09
C SER A 183 -22.07 29.14 27.97
N SER A 184 -22.95 28.30 27.42
CA SER A 184 -23.89 28.71 26.37
C SER A 184 -24.94 29.70 26.89
N VAL A 185 -25.43 29.52 28.12
CA VAL A 185 -26.35 30.45 28.79
C VAL A 185 -25.70 31.82 29.03
N ILE A 186 -24.44 31.83 29.48
CA ILE A 186 -23.69 33.08 29.67
C ILE A 186 -23.53 33.81 28.33
N VAL A 187 -23.16 33.10 27.25
CA VAL A 187 -23.05 33.69 25.91
C VAL A 187 -24.39 34.26 25.44
N LEU A 188 -25.50 33.56 25.68
CA LEU A 188 -26.84 34.04 25.33
C LEU A 188 -27.18 35.34 26.07
N ILE A 189 -26.92 35.42 27.38
CA ILE A 189 -27.13 36.64 28.18
C ILE A 189 -26.29 37.79 27.62
N THR A 190 -25.02 37.52 27.27
CA THR A 190 -24.11 38.51 26.72
C THR A 190 -24.65 39.11 25.42
N ILE A 191 -25.14 38.28 24.50
CA ILE A 191 -25.70 38.72 23.21
C ILE A 191 -26.99 39.53 23.39
N LEU A 192 -27.83 39.20 24.38
CA LEU A 192 -29.13 39.84 24.56
C LEU A 192 -29.07 41.19 25.29
N LYS A 193 -28.10 41.38 26.20
CA LYS A 193 -28.09 42.54 27.11
C LYS A 193 -26.75 43.23 27.30
N ILE A 194 -25.63 42.53 27.14
CA ILE A 194 -24.29 43.05 27.49
C ILE A 194 -23.56 43.57 26.23
N GLY A 195 -24.04 43.24 25.03
CA GLY A 195 -23.41 43.62 23.75
C GLY A 195 -23.03 45.10 23.65
N SER A 196 -23.92 46.01 24.05
CA SER A 196 -23.66 47.46 23.99
C SER A 196 -22.50 47.92 24.88
N LEU A 197 -22.14 47.16 25.93
CA LEU A 197 -21.00 47.49 26.78
C LEU A 197 -19.66 47.28 26.08
N PHE A 198 -19.62 46.63 24.91
CA PHE A 198 -18.39 46.34 24.17
C PHE A 198 -18.22 47.19 22.91
N GLU A 199 -19.10 48.16 22.65
CA GLU A 199 -19.04 49.01 21.44
C GLU A 199 -17.72 49.80 21.36
N ASP A 200 -17.27 50.33 22.51
CA ASP A 200 -16.02 51.07 22.65
C ASP A 200 -14.80 50.18 22.87
N LEU A 201 -14.87 48.87 22.63
CA LEU A 201 -13.70 47.99 22.73
C LEU A 201 -12.75 48.24 21.55
N PRO A 202 -11.46 48.55 21.77
CA PRO A 202 -10.51 48.69 20.66
C PRO A 202 -10.25 47.37 19.93
N LYS A 203 -10.31 47.38 18.60
CA LYS A 203 -10.01 46.18 17.78
C LYS A 203 -8.57 45.68 17.98
N ALA A 204 -7.64 46.59 18.27
CA ALA A 204 -6.24 46.27 18.59
C ALA A 204 -6.10 45.28 19.78
N VAL A 205 -6.95 45.43 20.81
CA VAL A 205 -6.94 44.54 21.98
C VAL A 205 -7.43 43.14 21.59
N LEU A 206 -8.48 43.05 20.78
CA LEU A 206 -9.01 41.78 20.29
C LEU A 206 -7.96 41.02 19.47
N SER A 207 -7.28 41.69 18.53
CA SER A 207 -6.19 41.10 17.73
C SER A 207 -5.04 40.61 18.60
N THR A 208 -4.70 41.34 19.66
CA THR A 208 -3.64 40.96 20.60
C THR A 208 -4.01 39.70 21.39
N ILE A 209 -5.27 39.57 21.82
CA ILE A 209 -5.76 38.36 22.51
C ILE A 209 -5.65 37.14 21.59
N VAL A 210 -6.03 37.28 20.31
CA VAL A 210 -5.86 36.21 19.31
C VAL A 210 -4.39 35.82 19.19
N PHE A 211 -3.49 36.81 19.01
CA PHE A 211 -2.05 36.55 18.87
C PHE A 211 -1.46 35.78 20.06
N VAL A 212 -1.75 36.20 21.29
CA VAL A 212 -1.25 35.52 22.50
C VAL A 212 -1.79 34.09 22.62
N ASN A 213 -3.04 33.86 22.22
CA ASN A 213 -3.64 32.52 22.25
C ASN A 213 -3.04 31.57 21.21
N LEU A 214 -2.44 32.08 20.12
CA LEU A 214 -1.76 31.28 19.11
C LEU A 214 -0.34 30.85 19.51
N LYS A 215 0.26 31.41 20.58
CA LYS A 215 1.62 31.06 21.07
C LYS A 215 1.82 29.55 21.20
N GLY A 216 0.83 28.84 21.73
CA GLY A 216 0.90 27.37 21.92
C GLY A 216 1.00 26.60 20.60
N MET A 217 0.32 27.07 19.55
CA MET A 217 0.36 26.46 18.22
C MET A 217 1.73 26.71 17.56
N PHE A 218 2.29 27.92 17.67
CA PHE A 218 3.64 28.21 17.15
C PHE A 218 4.75 27.42 17.84
N LYS A 219 4.56 26.96 19.07
CA LYS A 219 5.55 26.11 19.76
C LYS A 219 5.77 24.77 19.05
N GLN A 220 4.82 24.30 18.22
CA GLN A 220 4.93 23.05 17.46
C GLN A 220 6.08 23.05 16.44
N PHE A 221 6.58 24.22 16.02
CA PHE A 221 7.79 24.29 15.18
C PHE A 221 9.04 23.71 15.88
N MET A 222 9.03 23.63 17.21
CA MET A 222 10.11 23.00 17.98
C MET A 222 10.20 21.48 17.79
N ASP A 223 9.18 20.84 17.18
CA ASP A 223 9.17 19.39 16.94
C ASP A 223 9.96 18.98 15.69
N VAL A 224 10.23 19.94 14.78
CA VAL A 224 10.93 19.70 13.51
C VAL A 224 12.31 19.04 13.67
N PRO A 225 13.19 19.47 14.60
CA PRO A 225 14.49 18.83 14.80
C PRO A 225 14.38 17.39 15.31
N MET A 226 13.33 17.08 16.08
CA MET A 226 13.06 15.72 16.55
C MET A 226 12.62 14.84 15.37
N LEU A 227 11.68 15.32 14.55
CA LEU A 227 11.23 14.61 13.36
C LEU A 227 12.37 14.31 12.39
N TRP A 228 13.31 15.25 12.17
CA TRP A 228 14.49 15.04 11.34
C TRP A 228 15.36 13.87 11.81
N LYS A 229 15.51 13.71 13.14
CA LYS A 229 16.32 12.63 13.73
C LYS A 229 15.61 11.28 13.74
N THR A 230 14.29 11.27 13.91
CA THR A 230 13.51 10.04 14.07
C THR A 230 13.00 9.48 12.74
N ASN A 231 12.24 10.27 11.98
CA ASN A 231 11.63 9.82 10.73
C ASN A 231 11.58 10.96 9.70
N LYS A 232 12.54 10.94 8.78
CA LYS A 232 12.65 11.92 7.67
C LYS A 232 11.39 11.97 6.80
N VAL A 233 10.67 10.85 6.70
CA VAL A 233 9.46 10.76 5.90
C VAL A 233 8.30 11.53 6.54
N ASP A 234 8.14 11.43 7.86
CA ASP A 234 7.10 12.18 8.57
C ASP A 234 7.41 13.68 8.56
N LEU A 235 8.71 14.04 8.64
CA LEU A 235 9.12 15.42 8.43
C LEU A 235 8.79 15.94 7.03
N LEU A 236 8.96 15.12 6.00
CA LEU A 236 8.63 15.50 4.63
C LEU A 236 7.13 15.76 4.48
N VAL A 237 6.28 14.92 5.08
CA VAL A 237 4.83 15.15 5.14
C VAL A 237 4.52 16.46 5.86
N TRP A 238 5.17 16.74 7.00
CA TRP A 238 5.01 18.00 7.72
C TRP A 238 5.39 19.22 6.88
N LEU A 239 6.55 19.19 6.21
CA LEU A 239 7.03 20.28 5.36
C LEU A 239 6.12 20.50 4.15
N VAL A 240 5.69 19.43 3.47
CA VAL A 240 4.76 19.53 2.34
C VAL A 240 3.43 20.10 2.79
N THR A 241 2.90 19.69 3.95
CA THR A 241 1.65 20.23 4.51
C THR A 241 1.79 21.72 4.81
N PHE A 242 2.88 22.11 5.49
CA PHE A 242 3.14 23.51 5.83
C PHE A 242 3.29 24.40 4.59
N MET A 243 4.10 23.98 3.63
CA MET A 243 4.33 24.75 2.41
C MET A 243 3.09 24.81 1.51
N SER A 244 2.36 23.70 1.35
CA SER A 244 1.16 23.67 0.52
C SER A 244 0.02 24.52 1.09
N THR A 245 -0.19 24.52 2.40
CA THR A 245 -1.24 25.34 3.04
C THR A 245 -0.95 26.84 3.00
N ILE A 246 0.33 27.25 3.06
CA ILE A 246 0.72 28.66 2.90
C ILE A 246 0.62 29.11 1.44
N LEU A 247 0.95 28.24 0.48
CA LEU A 247 1.06 28.61 -0.94
C LEU A 247 -0.21 28.40 -1.76
N LEU A 248 -1.15 27.54 -1.33
CA LEU A 248 -2.31 27.14 -2.14
C LEU A 248 -3.65 27.36 -1.41
N ASN A 249 -3.65 28.07 -0.28
CA ASN A 249 -4.74 28.12 0.71
C ASN A 249 -4.96 26.80 1.47
N LEU A 250 -5.79 26.90 2.51
CA LEU A 250 -6.04 25.81 3.44
C LEU A 250 -6.66 24.58 2.76
N ASP A 251 -7.66 24.78 1.89
CA ASP A 251 -8.46 23.68 1.34
C ASP A 251 -7.65 22.84 0.35
N LEU A 252 -6.97 23.48 -0.60
CA LEU A 252 -6.08 22.78 -1.55
C LEU A 252 -4.81 22.27 -0.86
N GLY A 253 -4.25 23.03 0.07
CA GLY A 253 -3.09 22.59 0.86
C GLY A 253 -3.39 21.30 1.63
N LEU A 254 -4.58 21.22 2.24
CA LEU A 254 -5.03 19.99 2.89
C LEU A 254 -5.17 18.84 1.89
N ALA A 255 -5.81 19.05 0.74
CA ALA A 255 -5.95 18.01 -0.28
C ALA A 255 -4.60 17.47 -0.77
N VAL A 256 -3.63 18.37 -1.03
CA VAL A 256 -2.27 18.02 -1.41
C VAL A 256 -1.58 17.24 -0.30
N SER A 257 -1.71 17.66 0.96
CA SER A 257 -1.09 16.98 2.10
C SER A 257 -1.61 15.57 2.32
N ILE A 258 -2.93 15.35 2.19
CA ILE A 258 -3.56 14.03 2.33
C ILE A 258 -3.10 13.12 1.18
N GLY A 259 -3.12 13.61 -0.06
CA GLY A 259 -2.63 12.86 -1.21
C GLY A 259 -1.15 12.49 -1.07
N PHE A 260 -0.32 13.42 -0.63
CA PHE A 260 1.10 13.19 -0.40
C PHE A 260 1.36 12.18 0.74
N SER A 261 0.62 12.28 1.84
CA SER A 261 0.70 11.33 2.95
C SER A 261 0.32 9.91 2.49
N MET A 262 -0.75 9.76 1.72
CA MET A 262 -1.16 8.47 1.15
C MET A 262 -0.10 7.90 0.20
N LEU A 263 0.43 8.74 -0.70
CA LEU A 263 1.49 8.36 -1.64
C LEU A 263 2.74 7.85 -0.91
N THR A 264 3.08 8.51 0.20
CA THR A 264 4.21 8.13 1.04
C THR A 264 4.02 6.74 1.67
N VAL A 265 2.81 6.41 2.11
CA VAL A 265 2.47 5.06 2.61
C VAL A 265 2.60 4.02 1.48
N ILE A 266 2.12 4.35 0.27
CA ILE A 266 2.21 3.46 -0.89
C ILE A 266 3.69 3.14 -1.21
N PHE A 267 4.54 4.16 -1.36
CA PHE A 267 5.95 3.95 -1.68
C PHE A 267 6.72 3.19 -0.59
N ARG A 268 6.42 3.44 0.69
CA ARG A 268 7.02 2.68 1.80
C ARG A 268 6.62 1.21 1.78
N THR A 269 5.40 0.91 1.35
CA THR A 269 4.89 -0.47 1.27
C THR A 269 5.46 -1.22 0.05
N GLN A 270 5.80 -0.47 -1.01
CA GLN A 270 6.39 -1.01 -2.24
C GLN A 270 7.88 -1.34 -2.16
N LEU A 271 8.58 -1.03 -1.06
CA LEU A 271 10.00 -1.35 -0.86
C LEU A 271 10.18 -2.46 0.18
N PRO A 272 9.77 -3.71 -0.12
CA PRO A 272 10.02 -4.84 0.75
C PRO A 272 11.51 -5.19 0.84
N ARG A 273 11.89 -5.80 1.97
CA ARG A 273 13.15 -6.52 2.11
C ARG A 273 12.90 -8.00 1.89
N TYR A 274 13.73 -8.62 1.06
CA TYR A 274 13.72 -10.04 0.80
C TYR A 274 14.96 -10.68 1.40
N SER A 275 14.78 -11.72 2.20
CA SER A 275 15.86 -12.38 2.95
C SER A 275 15.82 -13.89 2.73
N ILE A 276 16.99 -14.52 2.67
CA ILE A 276 17.12 -15.97 2.82
C ILE A 276 17.34 -16.28 4.29
N LEU A 277 16.57 -17.24 4.80
CA LEU A 277 16.69 -17.65 6.20
C LEU A 277 17.64 -18.84 6.34
N GLY A 278 18.55 -18.74 7.31
CA GLY A 278 19.42 -19.79 7.77
C GLY A 278 18.99 -20.29 9.15
N ARG A 279 19.31 -21.54 9.45
CA ARG A 279 19.07 -22.14 10.76
C ARG A 279 20.21 -21.77 11.71
N VAL A 280 19.87 -21.37 12.94
CA VAL A 280 20.84 -21.24 14.02
C VAL A 280 21.10 -22.62 14.62
N SER A 281 22.38 -22.98 14.81
CA SER A 281 22.78 -24.29 15.33
C SER A 281 22.04 -24.69 16.60
N ASP A 282 21.63 -25.96 16.68
CA ASP A 282 20.96 -26.57 17.84
C ASP A 282 19.64 -25.89 18.28
N THR A 283 19.03 -25.11 17.40
CA THR A 283 17.72 -24.46 17.64
C THR A 283 16.79 -24.60 16.45
N ASP A 284 15.53 -24.22 16.65
CA ASP A 284 14.49 -24.17 15.61
C ASP A 284 14.30 -22.74 15.08
N LEU A 285 15.30 -21.86 15.32
CA LEU A 285 15.27 -20.47 14.90
C LEU A 285 15.84 -20.31 13.49
N TYR A 286 15.04 -19.66 12.63
CA TYR A 286 15.41 -19.31 11.26
C TYR A 286 15.53 -17.80 11.13
N LEU A 287 16.75 -17.32 10.90
CA LEU A 287 17.09 -15.89 10.86
C LEU A 287 17.74 -15.52 9.53
N ASP A 288 17.68 -14.24 9.20
CA ASP A 288 18.29 -13.71 7.99
C ASP A 288 19.82 -13.88 8.02
N THR A 289 20.36 -14.54 6.99
CA THR A 289 21.78 -14.87 6.87
C THR A 289 22.66 -13.64 6.65
N GLU A 290 22.11 -12.58 6.04
CA GLU A 290 22.84 -11.33 5.83
C GLU A 290 22.99 -10.53 7.13
N THR A 291 21.97 -10.60 7.99
CA THR A 291 21.95 -9.88 9.27
C THR A 291 22.68 -10.66 10.38
N TYR A 292 22.50 -11.98 10.46
CA TYR A 292 22.98 -12.83 11.55
C TYR A 292 23.99 -13.87 11.04
N LYS A 293 25.28 -13.68 11.39
CA LYS A 293 26.38 -14.57 10.95
C LYS A 293 26.31 -16.01 11.48
N GLU A 294 25.59 -16.23 12.57
CA GLU A 294 25.39 -17.56 13.17
C GLU A 294 24.33 -18.38 12.42
N ALA A 295 23.45 -17.72 11.65
CA ALA A 295 22.44 -18.39 10.84
C ALA A 295 23.08 -18.96 9.58
N LYS A 296 23.03 -20.29 9.43
CA LYS A 296 23.60 -20.99 8.28
C LYS A 296 22.52 -21.61 7.42
N GLU A 297 22.67 -21.48 6.10
CA GLU A 297 21.76 -22.12 5.16
C GLU A 297 21.88 -23.64 5.22
N ILE A 298 20.76 -24.33 4.99
CA ILE A 298 20.72 -25.78 4.91
C ILE A 298 21.07 -26.16 3.45
N PRO A 299 22.09 -27.01 3.22
CA PRO A 299 22.46 -27.42 1.86
C PRO A 299 21.26 -28.01 1.10
N GLY A 300 21.07 -27.59 -0.16
CA GLY A 300 19.97 -28.07 -1.02
C GLY A 300 18.59 -27.42 -0.75
N LEU A 301 18.43 -26.69 0.35
CA LEU A 301 17.15 -26.09 0.77
C LEU A 301 17.27 -24.57 0.92
N LYS A 302 16.43 -23.83 0.19
CA LYS A 302 16.32 -22.37 0.34
C LYS A 302 15.05 -22.00 1.09
N ILE A 303 15.17 -21.14 2.09
CA ILE A 303 14.01 -20.60 2.82
C ILE A 303 13.92 -19.12 2.50
N PHE A 304 12.89 -18.72 1.76
CA PHE A 304 12.70 -17.36 1.29
C PHE A 304 11.61 -16.66 2.10
N ARG A 305 11.93 -15.49 2.66
CA ARG A 305 10.99 -14.66 3.41
C ARG A 305 10.95 -13.25 2.84
N SER A 306 9.74 -12.71 2.68
CA SER A 306 9.52 -11.28 2.42
C SER A 306 9.08 -10.55 3.69
N SER A 307 9.54 -9.31 3.87
CA SER A 307 9.14 -8.47 5.00
C SER A 307 7.73 -7.90 4.87
N THR A 308 7.11 -7.96 3.69
CA THR A 308 5.75 -7.43 3.46
C THR A 308 4.86 -8.46 2.76
N THR A 309 3.56 -8.19 2.81
CA THR A 309 2.55 -8.95 2.09
C THR A 309 2.77 -8.84 0.57
N ILE A 310 2.59 -9.95 -0.15
CA ILE A 310 2.58 -9.98 -1.61
C ILE A 310 1.22 -9.50 -2.10
N TYR A 311 1.19 -8.59 -3.06
CA TYR A 311 -0.01 -8.09 -3.72
C TYR A 311 0.32 -7.58 -5.13
N TYR A 312 -0.68 -7.11 -5.88
CA TYR A 312 -0.54 -6.71 -7.27
C TYR A 312 0.68 -5.81 -7.57
N THR A 313 1.01 -4.85 -6.69
CA THR A 313 2.08 -3.88 -7.01
C THR A 313 3.50 -4.39 -6.77
N ASN A 314 3.69 -5.42 -5.94
CA ASN A 314 5.03 -5.96 -5.62
C ASN A 314 5.23 -7.42 -6.06
N ALA A 315 4.22 -8.05 -6.68
CA ALA A 315 4.27 -9.44 -7.11
C ALA A 315 5.41 -9.75 -8.09
N GLU A 316 5.72 -8.83 -9.01
CA GLU A 316 6.83 -8.99 -9.96
C GLU A 316 8.19 -8.90 -9.24
N MET A 317 8.37 -7.88 -8.39
CA MET A 317 9.56 -7.73 -7.55
C MET A 317 9.78 -8.94 -6.63
N TYR A 318 8.71 -9.56 -6.11
CA TYR A 318 8.80 -10.76 -5.31
C TYR A 318 9.37 -11.93 -6.11
N LEU A 319 8.89 -12.13 -7.34
CA LEU A 319 9.35 -13.20 -8.22
C LEU A 319 10.80 -12.99 -8.66
N GLU A 320 11.19 -11.76 -9.02
CA GLU A 320 12.56 -11.41 -9.37
C GLU A 320 13.51 -11.63 -8.19
N ALA A 321 13.14 -11.14 -7.00
CA ALA A 321 13.94 -11.32 -5.79
C ALA A 321 14.05 -12.80 -5.38
N LEU A 322 13.00 -13.59 -5.57
CA LEU A 322 13.04 -15.03 -5.33
C LEU A 322 14.06 -15.70 -6.26
N GLN A 323 14.08 -15.35 -7.56
CA GLN A 323 15.04 -15.90 -8.52
C GLN A 323 16.48 -15.47 -8.21
N GLU A 324 16.68 -14.18 -7.94
CA GLU A 324 17.99 -13.61 -7.60
C GLU A 324 18.56 -14.22 -6.32
N LYS A 325 17.79 -14.23 -5.22
CA LYS A 325 18.26 -14.73 -3.92
C LYS A 325 18.42 -16.25 -3.87
N SER A 326 17.63 -16.98 -4.67
CA SER A 326 17.80 -18.44 -4.79
C SER A 326 18.92 -18.84 -5.73
N GLY A 327 19.41 -17.92 -6.58
CA GLY A 327 20.41 -18.18 -7.60
C GLY A 327 19.86 -19.01 -8.78
N ILE A 328 18.54 -19.02 -8.97
CA ILE A 328 17.84 -19.84 -9.96
C ILE A 328 17.20 -18.92 -11.00
N ASP A 329 17.81 -18.85 -12.19
CA ASP A 329 17.23 -18.19 -13.36
C ASP A 329 16.30 -19.17 -14.08
N ILE A 330 15.00 -19.05 -13.77
CA ILE A 330 13.94 -19.92 -14.31
C ILE A 330 13.93 -19.84 -15.84
N GLY A 331 14.07 -18.64 -16.41
CA GLY A 331 14.00 -18.40 -17.84
C GLY A 331 15.07 -19.19 -18.59
N LYS A 332 16.33 -19.13 -18.14
CA LYS A 332 17.45 -19.89 -18.73
C LYS A 332 17.27 -21.39 -18.55
N LEU A 333 16.86 -21.85 -17.37
CA LEU A 333 16.72 -23.27 -17.05
C LEU A 333 15.58 -23.93 -17.83
N LEU A 334 14.43 -23.26 -17.98
CA LEU A 334 13.33 -23.75 -18.80
C LEU A 334 13.72 -23.87 -20.27
N MET A 335 14.45 -22.89 -20.81
CA MET A 335 14.97 -22.95 -22.19
C MET A 335 15.95 -24.11 -22.37
N ALA A 336 16.84 -24.34 -21.39
CA ALA A 336 17.77 -25.46 -21.40
C ALA A 336 17.06 -26.83 -21.33
N LYS A 337 16.06 -26.97 -20.45
CA LYS A 337 15.24 -28.20 -20.33
C LYS A 337 14.47 -28.49 -21.61
N LYS A 338 13.80 -27.49 -22.20
CA LYS A 338 13.12 -27.62 -23.50
C LYS A 338 14.08 -28.04 -24.62
N LYS A 339 15.30 -27.50 -24.65
CA LYS A 339 16.34 -27.88 -25.63
C LYS A 339 16.82 -29.32 -25.41
N HIS A 340 16.96 -29.75 -24.16
CA HIS A 340 17.33 -31.12 -23.80
C HIS A 340 16.24 -32.12 -24.20
N ASP A 341 14.99 -31.84 -23.86
CA ASP A 341 13.84 -32.69 -24.19
C ASP A 341 13.62 -32.80 -25.70
N ALA A 342 13.80 -31.70 -26.43
CA ALA A 342 13.78 -31.73 -27.89
C ALA A 342 14.89 -32.62 -28.47
N LYS A 343 16.10 -32.59 -27.89
CA LYS A 343 17.19 -33.52 -28.27
C LYS A 343 16.84 -34.98 -27.92
N LEU A 344 16.24 -35.22 -26.76
CA LEU A 344 15.85 -36.55 -26.30
C LEU A 344 14.77 -37.15 -27.21
N LYS A 345 13.73 -36.36 -27.54
CA LYS A 345 12.68 -36.73 -28.51
C LYS A 345 13.27 -37.03 -29.88
N ARG A 346 14.21 -36.20 -30.38
CA ARG A 346 14.93 -36.46 -31.64
C ARG A 346 15.74 -37.76 -31.59
N LYS A 347 16.40 -38.09 -30.47
CA LYS A 347 17.13 -39.36 -30.30
C LYS A 347 16.17 -40.55 -30.27
N GLN A 348 15.06 -40.46 -29.54
CA GLN A 348 14.03 -41.50 -29.48
C GLN A 348 13.37 -41.73 -30.84
N GLU A 349 13.08 -40.68 -31.61
CA GLU A 349 12.57 -40.81 -32.98
C GLU A 349 13.58 -41.46 -33.92
N LYS A 350 14.87 -41.11 -33.81
CA LYS A 350 15.94 -41.77 -34.58
C LYS A 350 16.07 -43.25 -34.22
N ALA A 351 15.99 -43.60 -32.93
CA ALA A 351 16.02 -44.98 -32.46
C ALA A 351 14.78 -45.78 -32.94
N LYS A 352 13.57 -45.20 -32.86
CA LYS A 352 12.34 -45.80 -33.41
C LYS A 352 12.44 -46.02 -34.92
N LYS A 353 13.00 -45.08 -35.68
CA LYS A 353 13.24 -45.23 -37.13
C LYS A 353 14.27 -46.32 -37.43
N LYS A 354 15.31 -46.47 -36.61
CA LYS A 354 16.33 -47.53 -36.74
C LYS A 354 15.75 -48.92 -36.43
N ALA A 355 15.03 -49.06 -35.31
CA ALA A 355 14.33 -50.28 -34.94
C ALA A 355 13.28 -50.69 -36.00
N LYS A 356 12.55 -49.72 -36.58
CA LYS A 356 11.60 -50.00 -37.68
C LYS A 356 12.30 -50.45 -38.97
N LYS A 357 13.53 -49.99 -39.23
CA LYS A 357 14.36 -50.47 -40.36
C LYS A 357 14.91 -51.89 -40.10
N GLU A 358 15.37 -52.17 -38.88
CA GLU A 358 15.87 -53.48 -38.47
C GLU A 358 14.75 -54.53 -38.45
N ALA A 359 13.55 -54.19 -37.96
CA ALA A 359 12.37 -55.05 -38.02
C ALA A 359 11.93 -55.34 -39.46
N LYS A 360 11.97 -54.34 -40.36
CA LYS A 360 11.72 -54.55 -41.80
C LYS A 360 12.78 -55.45 -42.43
N SER A 361 14.04 -55.35 -42.01
CA SER A 361 15.12 -56.21 -42.47
C SER A 361 14.89 -57.67 -42.03
N GLN A 362 14.55 -57.90 -40.77
CA GLN A 362 14.26 -59.25 -40.24
C GLN A 362 13.02 -59.88 -40.87
N ILE A 363 11.95 -59.11 -41.11
CA ILE A 363 10.76 -59.60 -41.84
C ILE A 363 11.14 -60.00 -43.28
N LYS A 364 12.04 -59.27 -43.93
CA LYS A 364 12.54 -59.61 -45.27
C LYS A 364 13.39 -60.90 -45.25
N THR A 365 14.17 -61.11 -44.20
CA THR A 365 14.96 -62.35 -43.99
C THR A 365 14.07 -63.55 -43.69
N VAL A 366 12.99 -63.39 -42.91
CA VAL A 366 12.02 -64.45 -42.61
C VAL A 366 11.16 -64.79 -43.83
N SER A 367 10.81 -63.81 -44.67
CA SER A 367 10.10 -64.05 -45.95
C SER A 367 10.94 -64.80 -47.00
N GLN A 368 12.26 -64.85 -46.84
CA GLN A 368 13.14 -65.61 -47.74
C GLN A 368 13.32 -67.09 -47.35
N LEU A 369 12.85 -67.51 -46.17
CA LEU A 369 12.85 -68.93 -45.75
C LEU A 369 11.53 -69.66 -46.00
N SER A 370 10.47 -68.96 -46.42
CA SER A 370 9.16 -69.57 -46.68
C SER A 370 8.62 -69.11 -48.03
N ASN A 371 9.06 -69.76 -49.11
CA ASN A 371 8.35 -69.71 -50.39
C ASN A 371 8.28 -71.12 -51.00
N GLY A 372 7.19 -71.82 -50.71
CA GLY A 372 6.68 -72.95 -51.47
C GLY A 372 5.23 -72.68 -51.85
N THR A 373 5.03 -72.34 -53.12
CA THR A 373 3.87 -72.57 -54.02
C THR A 373 2.46 -72.70 -53.42
N PHE A 374 1.51 -71.83 -53.83
CA PHE A 374 0.31 -72.23 -54.61
C PHE A 374 -0.56 -71.01 -55.02
N THR A 375 -0.99 -70.99 -56.28
CA THR A 375 -1.97 -70.09 -56.89
C THR A 375 -3.39 -70.67 -56.79
N SER A 376 -4.44 -69.87 -56.58
CA SER A 376 -5.78 -70.04 -57.17
C SER A 376 -6.68 -68.84 -56.90
N ARG A 377 -7.64 -68.63 -57.80
CA ARG A 377 -8.53 -67.48 -58.01
C ARG A 377 -9.99 -67.95 -57.90
N GLU A 378 -10.92 -67.00 -57.70
CA GLU A 378 -12.40 -67.12 -57.70
C GLU A 378 -13.01 -67.69 -56.39
N SER A 379 -14.21 -67.33 -55.90
CA SER A 379 -15.36 -66.55 -56.37
C SER A 379 -16.32 -66.26 -55.17
N GLU A 380 -17.33 -65.44 -55.43
CA GLU A 380 -18.42 -64.91 -54.59
C GLU A 380 -19.18 -65.91 -53.68
N MET A 381 -19.81 -65.42 -52.59
CA MET A 381 -21.28 -65.46 -52.41
C MET A 381 -21.74 -64.95 -51.02
N ASN A 382 -22.82 -64.19 -51.06
CA ASN A 382 -23.63 -63.55 -50.03
C ASN A 382 -24.09 -64.41 -48.84
N LYS A 383 -24.42 -63.75 -47.72
CA LYS A 383 -25.63 -64.04 -46.92
C LYS A 383 -26.04 -62.83 -46.06
N ASP A 384 -27.25 -62.33 -46.35
CA ASP A 384 -28.15 -61.53 -45.51
C ASP A 384 -28.49 -62.30 -44.20
N GLU A 385 -29.13 -61.81 -43.13
CA GLU A 385 -30.10 -60.72 -42.95
C GLU A 385 -30.44 -60.59 -41.43
N VAL A 386 -31.24 -59.55 -41.10
CA VAL A 386 -32.25 -59.42 -40.03
C VAL A 386 -32.00 -58.42 -38.88
N TYR A 387 -32.62 -57.23 -39.08
CA TYR A 387 -33.58 -56.42 -38.26
C TYR A 387 -33.54 -56.48 -36.72
N GLU A 388 -33.80 -55.43 -35.94
CA GLU A 388 -34.83 -54.36 -35.97
C GLU A 388 -34.40 -53.29 -34.92
N GLY A 389 -34.80 -52.02 -34.89
CA GLY A 389 -35.81 -51.27 -35.62
C GLY A 389 -35.82 -49.79 -35.19
N GLN A 390 -36.41 -48.99 -36.08
CA GLN A 390 -37.29 -47.82 -35.85
C GLN A 390 -36.77 -46.55 -35.12
N ARG A 391 -37.22 -45.34 -35.44
CA ARG A 391 -37.81 -44.65 -36.62
C ARG A 391 -38.10 -43.21 -36.15
N GLY A 392 -38.18 -42.26 -37.08
CA GLY A 392 -38.81 -40.93 -36.88
C GLY A 392 -37.84 -39.77 -37.13
N HIS A 393 -37.53 -39.33 -38.35
CA HIS A 393 -38.34 -38.83 -39.48
C HIS A 393 -38.95 -37.43 -39.28
N SER A 394 -38.35 -36.41 -39.92
CA SER A 394 -38.98 -35.47 -40.88
C SER A 394 -38.01 -34.30 -41.15
N LEU A 395 -37.29 -34.27 -42.28
CA LEU A 395 -37.66 -33.68 -43.59
C LEU A 395 -37.98 -32.18 -43.59
N GLY A 396 -37.26 -31.41 -44.41
CA GLY A 396 -37.88 -30.32 -45.18
C GLY A 396 -37.06 -29.06 -45.46
N ASN A 397 -36.13 -29.13 -46.42
CA ASN A 397 -35.83 -28.16 -47.51
C ASN A 397 -35.76 -26.63 -47.30
N GLY A 398 -34.75 -26.04 -47.96
CA GLY A 398 -34.90 -24.79 -48.75
C GLY A 398 -34.07 -23.59 -48.25
N VAL A 399 -32.80 -23.40 -48.63
CA VAL A 399 -32.27 -22.76 -49.87
C VAL A 399 -32.03 -21.24 -49.75
N ALA A 400 -30.90 -20.81 -50.35
CA ALA A 400 -30.47 -19.46 -50.78
C ALA A 400 -29.52 -18.72 -49.82
N LEU A 401 -28.20 -18.64 -50.06
CA LEU A 401 -27.43 -18.03 -51.17
C LEU A 401 -26.80 -16.69 -50.73
N ASN A 402 -25.48 -16.67 -50.59
CA ASN A 402 -24.70 -15.73 -51.39
C ASN A 402 -23.36 -16.38 -51.82
N LEU A 403 -23.08 -16.18 -53.10
CA LEU A 403 -22.18 -16.89 -54.00
C LEU A 403 -21.08 -15.89 -54.42
N LYS A 404 -19.78 -16.21 -54.35
CA LYS A 404 -18.87 -16.52 -55.47
C LYS A 404 -17.45 -16.09 -55.03
N GLN A 405 -16.31 -16.68 -55.43
CA GLN A 405 -15.97 -17.94 -56.10
C GLN A 405 -14.41 -17.99 -56.15
N THR A 406 -13.80 -19.16 -55.91
CA THR A 406 -12.53 -19.72 -56.50
C THR A 406 -11.24 -18.86 -56.56
N SER A 407 -10.02 -19.37 -56.31
CA SER A 407 -9.45 -20.69 -56.63
C SER A 407 -8.12 -20.95 -55.89
N THR A 408 -7.90 -22.21 -55.50
CA THR A 408 -6.67 -23.04 -55.62
C THR A 408 -5.27 -22.40 -55.81
N TYR A 409 -4.33 -22.69 -54.89
CA TYR A 409 -3.07 -23.48 -55.05
C TYR A 409 -1.96 -23.10 -54.03
N GLY A 410 -1.46 -24.08 -53.28
CA GLY A 410 -0.03 -24.41 -53.06
C GLY A 410 1.01 -23.44 -52.42
N LEU A 411 1.56 -23.90 -51.29
CA LEU A 411 2.98 -23.84 -50.83
C LEU A 411 3.74 -22.52 -50.53
N SER A 412 4.32 -22.48 -49.31
CA SER A 412 5.76 -22.24 -48.99
C SER A 412 6.07 -21.17 -47.93
N GLN A 413 7.18 -21.44 -47.22
CA GLN A 413 7.84 -20.73 -46.12
C GLN A 413 8.40 -19.34 -46.48
N GLY A 414 8.56 -18.48 -45.46
CA GLY A 414 9.88 -17.98 -45.05
C GLY A 414 10.31 -16.53 -45.39
N GLN A 415 10.70 -15.81 -44.32
CA GLN A 415 11.71 -14.70 -44.24
C GLN A 415 11.37 -13.38 -44.98
N VAL A 416 11.87 -12.17 -44.65
CA VAL A 416 13.13 -11.69 -44.02
C VAL A 416 13.03 -10.20 -43.57
N ASN A 417 13.95 -9.84 -42.65
CA ASN A 417 14.58 -8.57 -42.24
C ASN A 417 14.59 -7.31 -43.15
N LEU A 418 14.92 -6.15 -42.55
CA LEU A 418 15.83 -5.09 -43.08
C LEU A 418 16.20 -4.11 -41.91
N ALA A 419 17.36 -3.45 -41.75
CA ALA A 419 18.75 -3.52 -42.27
C ALA A 419 19.63 -2.42 -41.61
N PHE A 420 20.95 -2.45 -41.95
CA PHE A 420 22.08 -1.48 -41.86
C PHE A 420 23.17 -1.76 -40.80
N GLN A 421 24.49 -1.75 -41.07
CA GLN A 421 25.33 -1.80 -42.29
C GLN A 421 26.79 -2.16 -41.90
N ASN A 422 27.58 -2.65 -42.86
CA ASN A 422 28.99 -3.05 -42.81
C ASN A 422 30.00 -1.91 -42.58
N ASP A 423 31.20 -2.29 -42.09
CA ASP A 423 32.50 -1.82 -42.60
C ASP A 423 33.55 -2.95 -42.57
N MET A 424 34.54 -2.83 -43.46
CA MET A 424 35.41 -3.89 -43.99
C MET A 424 36.90 -3.63 -43.66
N SER A 425 37.70 -4.67 -43.40
CA SER A 425 39.09 -4.85 -43.90
C SER A 425 39.78 -6.10 -43.34
N ASP A 426 40.53 -6.75 -44.23
CA ASP A 426 41.38 -7.94 -44.06
C ASP A 426 42.62 -7.72 -43.18
N SER A 427 43.21 -8.81 -42.66
CA SER A 427 44.67 -9.06 -42.61
C SER A 427 44.99 -10.48 -42.11
N ASP A 428 45.77 -11.21 -42.90
CA ASP A 428 46.33 -12.54 -42.66
C ASP A 428 47.41 -12.58 -41.55
N SER A 429 47.65 -13.79 -41.02
CA SER A 429 48.96 -14.50 -40.98
C SER A 429 49.27 -15.27 -39.67
N GLU A 430 49.43 -16.58 -39.87
CA GLU A 430 50.39 -17.55 -39.31
C GLU A 430 51.01 -17.33 -37.91
N THR A 431 50.95 -18.34 -37.03
CA THR A 431 51.97 -19.42 -36.89
C THR A 431 51.57 -20.38 -35.75
N GLY A 432 51.81 -21.67 -35.94
CA GLY A 432 51.38 -22.73 -35.02
C GLY A 432 52.39 -23.14 -33.95
N CYS A 433 51.99 -24.09 -33.10
CA CYS A 433 52.80 -25.25 -32.73
C CYS A 433 51.93 -26.31 -32.04
N VAL A 434 52.43 -27.54 -32.06
CA VAL A 434 51.76 -28.83 -32.04
C VAL A 434 52.20 -29.66 -30.82
N LYS A 435 51.40 -30.70 -30.51
CA LYS A 435 51.61 -31.88 -29.62
C LYS A 435 51.30 -31.66 -28.12
N THR A 436 50.52 -32.52 -27.47
CA THR A 436 50.78 -33.97 -27.38
C THR A 436 49.50 -34.77 -27.07
N ILE A 437 49.36 -35.93 -27.74
CA ILE A 437 48.38 -36.99 -27.46
C ILE A 437 48.89 -37.82 -26.29
N THR A 438 48.09 -38.08 -25.26
CA THR A 438 48.23 -39.31 -24.44
C THR A 438 46.89 -39.71 -23.79
N THR A 439 46.32 -40.79 -24.35
CA THR A 439 45.51 -41.86 -23.76
C THR A 439 44.75 -41.68 -22.43
N VAL A 440 43.43 -41.89 -22.57
CA VAL A 440 42.48 -42.55 -21.67
C VAL A 440 43.10 -43.28 -20.46
N SER A 441 42.70 -42.86 -19.26
CA SER A 441 42.71 -43.71 -18.06
C SER A 441 41.43 -43.43 -17.25
N LEU A 442 40.90 -44.52 -16.70
CA LEU A 442 39.62 -44.68 -16.03
C LEU A 442 39.60 -43.90 -14.70
N GLN A 443 38.88 -42.78 -14.64
CA GLN A 443 38.49 -42.15 -13.38
C GLN A 443 37.31 -41.20 -13.62
N GLY A 444 36.18 -41.75 -14.06
CA GLY A 444 34.99 -40.97 -14.46
C GLY A 444 33.85 -40.96 -13.45
N ASP A 445 33.90 -41.81 -12.41
CA ASP A 445 32.68 -42.13 -11.66
C ASP A 445 32.63 -41.52 -10.23
N GLU A 446 33.72 -40.97 -9.70
CA GLU A 446 33.72 -40.39 -8.32
C GLU A 446 33.56 -38.86 -8.26
N GLU A 447 33.92 -38.10 -9.32
CA GLU A 447 33.75 -36.64 -9.33
C GLU A 447 32.33 -36.19 -9.73
N MET A 448 31.54 -37.04 -10.39
CA MET A 448 30.18 -36.70 -10.81
C MET A 448 29.15 -36.82 -9.68
N GLU A 449 29.47 -37.57 -8.61
CA GLU A 449 28.59 -37.78 -7.45
C GLU A 449 28.61 -36.59 -6.47
N LYS A 450 29.75 -35.90 -6.30
CA LYS A 450 29.86 -34.71 -5.43
C LYS A 450 29.21 -33.43 -5.98
N VAL A 451 28.96 -33.38 -7.29
CA VAL A 451 28.30 -32.22 -7.93
C VAL A 451 26.77 -32.25 -7.73
N HIS A 452 26.19 -33.43 -7.47
CA HIS A 452 24.75 -33.56 -7.23
C HIS A 452 24.30 -33.03 -5.85
N THR A 453 25.18 -32.96 -4.86
CA THR A 453 24.89 -32.53 -3.48
C THR A 453 24.75 -31.00 -3.27
N LEU A 454 25.01 -30.17 -4.29
CA LEU A 454 24.99 -28.70 -4.18
C LEU A 454 23.82 -28.01 -4.91
N ARG A 455 22.94 -28.77 -5.57
CA ARG A 455 21.82 -28.21 -6.31
C ARG A 455 20.59 -28.06 -5.40
N THR A 456 20.03 -26.85 -5.36
CA THR A 456 18.76 -26.59 -4.65
C THR A 456 17.66 -27.51 -5.18
N HIS A 457 17.11 -28.37 -4.33
CA HIS A 457 16.02 -29.28 -4.67
C HIS A 457 14.66 -28.78 -4.15
N SER A 458 14.66 -27.94 -3.11
CA SER A 458 13.42 -27.45 -2.51
C SER A 458 13.54 -26.00 -2.04
N ILE A 459 12.41 -25.29 -2.10
CA ILE A 459 12.28 -23.93 -1.61
C ILE A 459 11.06 -23.85 -0.69
N ILE A 460 11.26 -23.33 0.52
CA ILE A 460 10.17 -22.96 1.42
C ILE A 460 9.92 -21.47 1.26
N LEU A 461 8.68 -21.10 0.93
CA LEU A 461 8.20 -19.74 0.99
C LEU A 461 7.60 -19.51 2.38
N ASP A 462 8.28 -18.69 3.18
CA ASP A 462 7.75 -18.21 4.45
C ASP A 462 6.76 -17.07 4.19
N ILE A 463 5.48 -17.36 4.38
CA ILE A 463 4.37 -16.44 4.15
C ILE A 463 3.77 -15.92 5.49
N SER A 464 4.56 -15.94 6.57
CA SER A 464 4.12 -15.43 7.88
C SER A 464 3.77 -13.94 7.92
N THR A 465 4.33 -13.15 7.00
CA THR A 465 4.14 -11.70 6.90
C THR A 465 2.95 -11.27 6.04
N THR A 466 2.22 -12.22 5.44
CA THR A 466 1.07 -11.93 4.58
C THR A 466 -0.19 -11.69 5.40
N GLY A 467 -0.73 -10.47 5.31
CA GLY A 467 -1.96 -10.06 5.99
C GLY A 467 -3.23 -10.16 5.15
N PHE A 468 -3.11 -10.27 3.81
CA PHE A 468 -4.22 -10.46 2.89
C PHE A 468 -3.73 -11.08 1.58
N VAL A 469 -4.63 -11.68 0.79
CA VAL A 469 -4.32 -12.22 -0.53
C VAL A 469 -5.27 -11.64 -1.58
N ASP A 470 -4.71 -11.04 -2.62
CA ASP A 470 -5.46 -10.61 -3.80
C ASP A 470 -5.38 -11.63 -4.96
N THR A 471 -6.17 -11.41 -6.02
CA THR A 471 -6.21 -12.33 -7.17
C THR A 471 -4.87 -12.46 -7.89
N VAL A 472 -4.04 -11.42 -7.86
CA VAL A 472 -2.72 -11.41 -8.49
C VAL A 472 -1.75 -12.26 -7.68
N THR A 473 -1.79 -12.16 -6.36
CA THR A 473 -1.00 -12.98 -5.44
C THR A 473 -1.26 -14.46 -5.66
N VAL A 474 -2.53 -14.86 -5.76
CA VAL A 474 -2.90 -16.26 -6.05
C VAL A 474 -2.32 -16.71 -7.38
N LYS A 475 -2.42 -15.89 -8.43
CA LYS A 475 -1.85 -16.20 -9.75
C LYS A 475 -0.33 -16.30 -9.70
N THR A 476 0.33 -15.37 -9.02
CA THR A 476 1.79 -15.35 -8.87
C THR A 476 2.29 -16.57 -8.12
N LEU A 477 1.65 -16.94 -7.00
CA LEU A 477 1.99 -18.16 -6.27
C LEU A 477 1.76 -19.41 -7.13
N LYS A 478 0.65 -19.51 -7.86
CA LYS A 478 0.41 -20.62 -8.79
C LYS A 478 1.49 -20.71 -9.86
N ASN A 479 1.90 -19.57 -10.43
CA ASN A 479 2.98 -19.51 -11.41
C ASN A 479 4.31 -19.96 -10.79
N ILE A 480 4.64 -19.53 -9.57
CA ILE A 480 5.84 -19.99 -8.86
C ILE A 480 5.81 -21.51 -8.70
N PHE A 481 4.72 -22.08 -8.20
CA PHE A 481 4.60 -23.55 -8.04
C PHE A 481 4.76 -24.29 -9.37
N ARG A 482 4.16 -23.79 -10.45
CA ARG A 482 4.25 -24.40 -11.77
C ARG A 482 5.67 -24.28 -12.34
N ASP A 483 6.22 -23.07 -12.38
CA ASP A 483 7.44 -22.76 -13.10
C ASP A 483 8.68 -23.35 -12.39
N PHE A 484 8.70 -23.37 -11.05
CA PHE A 484 9.73 -24.09 -10.28
C PHE A 484 9.52 -25.63 -10.33
N GLY A 485 8.27 -26.09 -10.36
CA GLY A 485 7.97 -27.51 -10.56
C GLY A 485 8.47 -28.03 -11.91
N GLU A 486 8.38 -27.22 -12.97
CA GLU A 486 8.92 -27.57 -14.30
C GLU A 486 10.45 -27.76 -14.31
N ILE A 487 11.20 -27.19 -13.36
CA ILE A 487 12.66 -27.38 -13.22
C ILE A 487 13.05 -28.40 -12.14
N ASP A 488 12.08 -29.19 -11.68
CA ASP A 488 12.21 -30.23 -10.64
C ASP A 488 12.62 -29.66 -9.26
N ILE A 489 12.11 -28.46 -8.93
CA ILE A 489 12.27 -27.84 -7.61
C ILE A 489 10.93 -27.82 -6.88
N ASP A 490 10.87 -28.49 -5.72
CA ASP A 490 9.67 -28.55 -4.92
C ASP A 490 9.48 -27.27 -4.08
N ILE A 491 8.35 -26.58 -4.30
CA ILE A 491 7.94 -25.42 -3.51
C ILE A 491 7.02 -25.83 -2.37
N TYR A 492 7.25 -25.26 -1.19
CA TYR A 492 6.44 -25.44 0.02
C TYR A 492 6.03 -24.09 0.60
N LEU A 493 4.88 -24.03 1.26
CA LEU A 493 4.41 -22.86 1.99
C LEU A 493 4.52 -23.11 3.49
N ALA A 494 5.00 -22.13 4.24
CA ALA A 494 5.07 -22.17 5.69
C ALA A 494 4.54 -20.87 6.31
N GLY A 495 4.01 -20.96 7.53
CA GLY A 495 3.64 -19.77 8.32
C GLY A 495 2.33 -19.08 7.88
N CYS A 496 1.50 -19.70 7.05
CA CYS A 496 0.25 -19.10 6.61
C CYS A 496 -0.76 -18.95 7.77
N GLN A 497 -1.28 -17.73 7.98
CA GLN A 497 -2.36 -17.50 8.93
C GLN A 497 -3.67 -18.15 8.47
N ALA A 498 -4.54 -18.54 9.42
CA ALA A 498 -5.79 -19.25 9.11
C ALA A 498 -6.70 -18.51 8.11
N CYS A 499 -6.86 -17.18 8.28
CA CYS A 499 -7.65 -16.35 7.36
C CYS A 499 -7.08 -16.34 5.93
N ILE A 500 -5.77 -16.47 5.78
CA ILE A 500 -5.11 -16.53 4.46
C ILE A 500 -5.33 -17.88 3.80
N ILE A 501 -5.34 -18.96 4.58
CA ILE A 501 -5.65 -20.30 4.07
C ILE A 501 -7.08 -20.33 3.52
N GLU A 502 -8.06 -19.78 4.26
CA GLU A 502 -9.45 -19.67 3.80
C GLU A 502 -9.57 -18.85 2.50
N GLN A 503 -8.82 -17.73 2.39
CA GLN A 503 -8.77 -16.92 1.17
C GLN A 503 -8.17 -17.69 -0.01
N LEU A 504 -7.08 -18.43 0.20
CA LEU A 504 -6.44 -19.26 -0.82
C LEU A 504 -7.35 -20.40 -1.28
N GLU A 505 -8.06 -21.05 -0.36
CA GLU A 505 -9.05 -22.09 -0.66
C GLU A 505 -10.20 -21.54 -1.50
N THR A 506 -10.78 -20.42 -1.08
CA THR A 506 -11.86 -19.75 -1.80
C THR A 506 -11.42 -19.30 -3.20
N ALA A 507 -10.16 -18.88 -3.35
CA ALA A 507 -9.59 -18.50 -4.64
C ALA A 507 -9.12 -19.70 -5.50
N GLY A 508 -9.38 -20.94 -5.06
CA GLY A 508 -9.01 -22.16 -5.77
C GLY A 508 -7.50 -22.33 -5.93
N PHE A 509 -6.70 -21.88 -4.95
CA PHE A 509 -5.25 -22.04 -4.95
C PHE A 509 -4.84 -23.50 -4.86
N PHE A 510 -5.43 -24.22 -3.90
CA PHE A 510 -5.17 -25.64 -3.70
C PHE A 510 -5.89 -26.47 -4.76
N SER A 511 -5.16 -27.38 -5.37
CA SER A 511 -5.63 -28.26 -6.45
C SER A 511 -4.84 -29.56 -6.44
N GLU A 512 -5.12 -30.48 -7.37
CA GLU A 512 -4.31 -31.70 -7.52
C GLU A 512 -2.82 -31.38 -7.80
N SER A 513 -2.53 -30.26 -8.49
CA SER A 513 -1.16 -29.82 -8.75
C SER A 513 -0.49 -29.14 -7.57
N ILE A 514 -1.28 -28.54 -6.65
CA ILE A 514 -0.78 -27.87 -5.43
C ILE A 514 -1.56 -28.42 -4.24
N PRO A 515 -1.19 -29.61 -3.73
CA PRO A 515 -1.92 -30.24 -2.64
C PRO A 515 -1.68 -29.50 -1.32
N LYS A 516 -2.66 -29.58 -0.41
CA LYS A 516 -2.53 -29.03 0.96
C LYS A 516 -1.38 -29.67 1.76
N SER A 517 -0.85 -30.82 1.34
CA SER A 517 0.34 -31.44 1.96
C SER A 517 1.62 -30.63 1.78
N ARG A 518 1.64 -29.63 0.88
CA ARG A 518 2.77 -28.70 0.72
C ARG A 518 2.66 -27.45 1.60
N LEU A 519 1.66 -27.39 2.48
CA LEU A 519 1.43 -26.31 3.42
C LEU A 519 1.79 -26.76 4.84
N PHE A 520 2.60 -25.96 5.53
CA PHE A 520 3.05 -26.22 6.89
C PHE A 520 2.73 -25.04 7.82
N VAL A 521 2.53 -25.37 9.09
CA VAL A 521 2.25 -24.37 10.13
C VAL A 521 3.52 -23.56 10.42
N THR A 522 4.65 -24.22 10.59
CA THR A 522 5.94 -23.56 10.84
C THR A 522 6.96 -23.87 9.74
N VAL A 523 7.96 -23.00 9.61
CA VAL A 523 9.11 -23.25 8.74
C VAL A 523 9.83 -24.54 9.18
N HIS A 524 9.95 -24.76 10.49
CA HIS A 524 10.65 -25.94 11.02
C HIS A 524 9.98 -27.25 10.60
N ASP A 525 8.64 -27.34 10.68
CA ASP A 525 7.89 -28.53 10.24
C ASP A 525 8.11 -28.82 8.76
N ALA A 526 8.13 -27.77 7.93
CA ALA A 526 8.44 -27.90 6.51
C ALA A 526 9.87 -28.42 6.28
N VAL A 527 10.85 -27.90 7.02
CA VAL A 527 12.24 -28.37 6.93
C VAL A 527 12.34 -29.85 7.32
N LEU A 528 11.76 -30.26 8.44
CA LEU A 528 11.78 -31.65 8.90
C LEU A 528 11.14 -32.59 7.89
N HIS A 529 9.98 -32.21 7.33
CA HIS A 529 9.30 -32.99 6.31
C HIS A 529 10.16 -33.20 5.07
N ILE A 530 10.85 -32.14 4.60
CA ILE A 530 11.73 -32.20 3.44
C ILE A 530 12.94 -33.09 3.72
N LEU A 531 13.59 -32.93 4.87
CA LEU A 531 14.76 -33.72 5.25
C LEU A 531 14.41 -35.21 5.39
N GLN A 532 13.30 -35.55 6.04
CA GLN A 532 12.83 -36.94 6.14
C GLN A 532 12.55 -37.56 4.77
N ARG A 533 11.96 -36.79 3.85
CA ARG A 533 11.68 -37.26 2.48
C ARG A 533 12.98 -37.54 1.72
N LEU A 534 14.04 -36.75 1.93
CA LEU A 534 15.35 -36.95 1.31
C LEU A 534 16.04 -38.20 1.87
N GLU A 535 16.04 -38.37 3.19
CA GLU A 535 16.57 -39.56 3.85
C GLU A 535 15.83 -40.83 3.39
N GLN A 536 14.51 -40.75 3.19
CA GLN A 536 13.75 -41.87 2.62
C GLN A 536 14.16 -42.19 1.18
N THR A 537 14.45 -41.21 0.32
CA THR A 537 14.91 -41.45 -1.07
C THR A 537 16.24 -42.19 -1.15
N ASP A 538 17.17 -41.96 -0.23
CA ASP A 538 18.44 -42.72 -0.16
C ASP A 538 18.23 -44.18 0.28
N PHE A 539 17.15 -44.45 1.01
CA PHE A 539 16.75 -45.80 1.43
C PHE A 539 15.87 -46.56 0.41
N ILE A 540 15.38 -45.93 -0.66
CA ILE A 540 14.59 -46.63 -1.72
C ILE A 540 15.52 -47.36 -2.71
N LEU A 541 16.37 -48.23 -2.18
CA LEU A 541 16.91 -49.38 -2.89
C LEU A 541 16.74 -50.63 -2.01
N ASN A 542 15.57 -50.79 -1.36
CA ASN A 542 14.92 -52.08 -1.11
C ASN A 542 13.56 -51.93 -0.38
N VAL A 543 12.51 -52.37 -1.10
CA VAL A 543 11.23 -52.95 -0.61
C VAL A 543 10.19 -51.98 0.02
N PRO A 544 8.89 -52.12 -0.34
CA PRO A 544 7.88 -51.11 -0.05
C PRO A 544 7.18 -51.34 1.29
N CYS A 545 6.85 -50.26 2.00
CA CYS A 545 5.94 -50.31 3.14
C CYS A 545 4.63 -49.61 2.78
N THR A 546 3.54 -50.36 2.88
CA THR A 546 2.17 -49.92 2.68
C THR A 546 1.65 -49.33 3.99
N THR A 547 1.20 -48.08 3.97
CA THR A 547 0.09 -47.66 4.82
C THR A 547 -0.64 -46.51 4.13
N LYS A 548 -1.83 -46.82 3.63
CA LYS A 548 -2.83 -45.84 3.20
C LYS A 548 -3.56 -45.29 4.43
N MET A 549 -4.05 -44.05 4.34
CA MET A 549 -5.34 -43.68 4.95
C MET A 549 -6.47 -44.29 4.14
#